data_AF-A0A2V8VYC3-F1
#
_entry.id   AF-A0A2V8VYC3-F1
#
_cell.length_a   1.000
_cell.length_b   1.000
_cell.length_c   1.000
_cell.angle_alpha   90.00
_cell.angle_beta   90.00
_cell.angle_gamma   90.00
#
_symmetry.space_group_name_H-M   'P 1'
#
loop_
_entity.id
_entity.type
_entity.pdbx_description
1 polymer ?
#
loop_
_entity_poly.entity_id
_entity_poly.type
_entity_poly.pdbx_seq_one_letter_code
_entity_poly.pdbx_strand_id
1 'polypeptide(L)'
;MRRLIAYDWPGNVRELENAIERAVALGSGPVLRVADLPSNLHYPTTERVPEKDEILPLEELERRAILRTLRETGGDKLSAARMLGIGKTTLYRKLKQYHMEHAE
;
A
#
# COMPACT_ATOMS: atom_id res chain seq x y z
N MET A 1 2.06 23.98 1.97
CA MET A 1 2.97 23.61 0.86
C MET A 1 4.06 22.62 1.23
N ARG A 2 4.85 22.80 2.31
CA ARG A 2 5.99 21.93 2.65
C ARG A 2 5.68 20.42 2.65
N ARG A 3 4.50 20.02 3.16
CA ARG A 3 4.04 18.62 3.17
C ARG A 3 3.66 18.07 1.79
N LEU A 4 3.18 18.92 0.88
CA LEU A 4 2.87 18.51 -0.49
C LEU A 4 4.14 18.36 -1.33
N ILE A 5 5.19 19.11 -1.02
CA ILE A 5 6.47 19.03 -1.74
C ILE A 5 7.33 17.87 -1.21
N ALA A 6 7.26 17.58 0.08
CA ALA A 6 8.07 16.55 0.72
C ALA A 6 7.48 15.13 0.60
N TYR A 7 6.29 14.99 0.02
CA TYR A 7 5.66 13.68 -0.20
C TYR A 7 5.97 13.22 -1.62
N ASP A 8 6.41 11.96 -1.75
CA ASP A 8 6.93 11.43 -3.02
C ASP A 8 5.84 11.08 -4.06
N TRP A 9 4.56 11.41 -3.78
CA TRP A 9 3.39 11.16 -4.62
C TRP A 9 3.45 9.83 -5.38
N PRO A 10 3.46 8.71 -4.65
CA PRO A 10 3.62 7.39 -5.24
C PRO A 10 2.60 7.03 -6.32
N GLY A 11 1.39 7.61 -6.27
CA GLY A 11 0.31 7.46 -7.25
C GLY A 11 0.33 8.51 -8.38
N ASN A 12 1.46 9.19 -8.61
CA ASN A 12 1.62 10.23 -9.62
C ASN A 12 0.68 11.44 -9.38
N VAL A 13 0.49 12.26 -10.44
CA VAL A 13 -0.32 13.49 -10.42
C VAL A 13 -1.79 13.22 -10.02
N ARG A 14 -2.32 12.02 -10.29
CA ARG A 14 -3.70 11.65 -9.90
C ARG A 14 -3.89 11.57 -8.39
N GLU A 15 -2.89 11.10 -7.65
CA GLU A 15 -2.95 11.08 -6.19
C GLU A 15 -2.94 12.50 -5.61
N LEU A 16 -2.15 13.40 -6.20
CA LEU A 16 -2.15 14.82 -5.85
C LEU A 16 -3.51 15.47 -6.15
N GLU A 17 -4.08 15.18 -7.32
CA GLU A 17 -5.40 15.66 -7.73
C GLU A 17 -6.49 15.19 -6.76
N ASN A 18 -6.57 13.89 -6.48
CA ASN A 18 -7.51 13.30 -5.54
C ASN A 18 -7.35 13.84 -4.12
N ALA A 19 -6.11 14.06 -3.68
CA ALA A 19 -5.82 14.63 -2.37
C ALA A 19 -6.27 16.09 -2.26
N ILE A 20 -6.07 16.89 -3.31
CA ILE A 20 -6.54 18.28 -3.36
C ILE A 20 -8.06 18.33 -3.49
N GLU A 21 -8.67 17.49 -4.33
CA GLU A 21 -10.13 17.42 -4.52
C GLU A 21 -10.83 17.11 -3.20
N ARG A 22 -10.33 16.11 -2.45
CA ARG A 22 -10.84 15.80 -1.11
C ARG A 22 -10.63 16.93 -0.12
N ALA A 23 -9.47 17.59 -0.15
CA ALA A 23 -9.19 18.70 0.74
C ALA A 23 -10.12 19.89 0.48
N VAL A 24 -10.43 20.17 -0.79
CA VAL A 24 -11.40 21.20 -1.19
C VAL A 24 -12.83 20.79 -0.81
N ALA A 25 -13.20 19.53 -0.98
CA ALA A 25 -14.52 19.03 -0.62
C ALA A 25 -14.79 19.05 0.89
N LEU A 26 -13.77 18.84 1.72
CA LEU A 26 -13.87 18.83 3.19
C LEU A 26 -13.57 20.21 3.81
N GLY A 27 -12.77 21.04 3.13
CA GLY A 27 -12.38 22.36 3.58
C GLY A 27 -13.57 23.32 3.56
N SER A 28 -13.95 23.83 4.73
CA SER A 28 -15.10 24.75 4.86
C SER A 28 -14.75 26.24 4.63
N GLY A 29 -13.61 26.55 4.01
CA GLY A 29 -13.13 27.93 3.88
C GLY A 29 -12.17 28.18 2.73
N PRO A 30 -11.81 29.45 2.47
CA PRO A 30 -10.99 29.85 1.32
C PRO A 30 -9.52 29.45 1.41
N VAL A 31 -9.08 28.88 2.55
CA VAL A 31 -7.71 28.49 2.82
C VAL A 31 -7.68 27.04 3.31
N LEU A 32 -7.05 26.16 2.54
CA LEU A 32 -6.79 24.78 2.92
C LEU A 32 -5.73 24.71 4.02
N ARG A 33 -6.08 24.13 5.16
CA ARG A 33 -5.17 23.85 6.27
C ARG A 33 -4.67 22.42 6.18
N VAL A 34 -3.61 22.13 6.92
CA VAL A 34 -3.08 20.77 7.02
C VAL A 34 -4.14 19.80 7.58
N ALA A 35 -5.05 20.26 8.44
CA ALA A 35 -6.17 19.49 8.96
C ALA A 35 -7.18 19.03 7.89
N ASP A 36 -7.22 19.70 6.75
CA ASP A 36 -8.13 19.39 5.64
C ASP A 36 -7.49 18.38 4.66
N LEU A 37 -6.21 18.03 4.85
CA LEU A 37 -5.52 17.08 3.98
C LEU A 37 -5.84 15.63 4.38
N PRO A 38 -5.75 14.68 3.44
CA PRO A 38 -5.93 13.27 3.75
C PRO A 38 -4.84 12.73 4.72
N SER A 39 -5.20 11.71 5.50
CA SER A 39 -4.40 11.16 6.61
C SER A 39 -3.01 10.65 6.21
N ASN A 40 -2.82 10.24 4.96
CA ASN A 40 -1.52 9.89 4.37
C ASN A 40 -0.51 11.05 4.35
N LEU A 41 -0.99 12.30 4.33
CA LEU A 41 -0.16 13.51 4.42
C LEU A 41 0.00 14.01 5.87
N HIS A 42 -0.79 13.47 6.81
CA HIS A 42 -0.66 13.77 8.24
C HIS A 42 0.50 13.01 8.89
N TYR A 43 0.60 11.72 8.55
CA TYR A 43 1.67 10.84 8.95
C TYR A 43 2.19 10.21 7.66
N PRO A 44 3.42 10.54 7.20
CA PRO A 44 4.00 9.85 6.05
C PRO A 44 4.13 8.38 6.44
N THR A 45 3.14 7.57 6.06
CA THR A 45 3.23 6.13 6.23
C THR A 45 4.17 5.66 5.13
N THR A 46 5.25 4.98 5.52
CA THR A 46 6.22 4.41 4.58
C THR A 46 5.62 3.26 3.76
N GLU A 47 4.41 2.81 4.09
CA GLU A 47 3.69 1.79 3.34
C GLU A 47 2.89 2.42 2.20
N ARG A 48 3.50 2.44 1.00
CA ARG A 48 2.88 2.79 -0.27
C ARG A 48 1.64 1.92 -0.50
N VAL A 49 0.44 2.49 -0.36
CA VAL A 49 -0.81 1.80 -0.74
C VAL A 49 -0.96 1.95 -2.25
N PRO A 50 -0.91 0.86 -3.04
CA PRO A 50 -0.99 0.92 -4.50
C PRO A 50 -2.40 1.32 -4.90
N GLU A 51 -2.54 2.22 -5.86
CA GLU A 51 -3.83 2.43 -6.52
C GLU A 51 -4.28 1.14 -7.21
N LYS A 52 -5.61 0.94 -7.32
CA LYS A 52 -6.21 -0.29 -7.88
C LYS A 52 -5.75 -0.63 -9.31
N ASP A 53 -5.16 0.33 -10.03
CA ASP A 53 -4.77 0.22 -11.43
C ASP A 53 -3.24 0.35 -11.66
N GLU A 54 -2.42 0.24 -10.62
CA GLU A 54 -0.96 0.22 -10.78
C GLU A 54 -0.53 -1.11 -11.42
N ILE A 55 0.11 -1.04 -12.61
CA ILE A 55 0.71 -2.21 -13.25
C ILE A 55 1.95 -2.60 -12.45
N LEU A 56 1.78 -3.56 -11.56
CA LEU A 56 2.86 -4.12 -10.76
C LEU A 56 3.42 -5.36 -11.43
N PRO A 57 4.72 -5.62 -11.28
CA PRO A 57 5.28 -6.94 -11.58
C PRO A 57 4.45 -8.02 -10.88
N LEU A 58 4.17 -9.12 -11.57
CA LEU A 58 3.38 -10.24 -11.02
C LEU A 58 3.94 -10.73 -9.68
N GLU A 59 5.27 -10.68 -9.53
CA GLU A 59 5.97 -11.04 -8.31
C GLU A 59 5.62 -10.15 -7.11
N GLU A 60 5.51 -8.84 -7.31
CA GLU A 60 5.15 -7.89 -6.24
C GLU A 60 3.67 -8.02 -5.86
N LEU A 61 2.80 -8.24 -6.86
CA LEU A 61 1.38 -8.49 -6.62
C LEU A 61 1.17 -9.78 -5.83
N GLU A 62 1.89 -10.84 -6.19
CA GLU A 62 1.87 -12.12 -5.50
C GLU A 62 2.41 -12.02 -4.08
N ARG A 63 3.54 -11.33 -3.89
CA ARG A 63 4.13 -11.06 -2.57
C ARG A 63 3.13 -10.36 -1.66
N ARG A 64 2.47 -9.31 -2.16
CA ARG A 64 1.45 -8.57 -1.40
C ARG A 64 0.26 -9.44 -1.03
N ALA A 65 -0.23 -10.25 -1.96
CA ALA A 65 -1.31 -11.20 -1.71
C ALA A 65 -0.93 -12.17 -0.58
N ILE A 66 0.28 -12.76 -0.65
CA ILE A 66 0.79 -13.68 0.37
C ILE A 66 0.88 -13.03 1.75
N LEU A 67 1.47 -11.82 1.83
CA LEU A 67 1.62 -11.10 3.09
C LEU A 67 0.27 -10.69 3.69
N ARG A 68 -0.65 -10.21 2.86
CA ARG A 68 -2.00 -9.84 3.30
C ARG A 68 -2.73 -11.05 3.87
N THR A 69 -2.74 -12.16 3.13
CA THR A 69 -3.38 -13.40 3.59
C THR A 69 -2.77 -13.90 4.89
N LEU A 70 -1.44 -13.86 5.04
CA LEU A 70 -0.79 -14.28 6.29
C LEU A 70 -1.17 -13.41 7.49
N ARG A 71 -1.38 -12.10 7.29
CA ARG A 71 -1.87 -11.22 8.36
C ARG A 71 -3.33 -11.56 8.72
N GLU A 72 -4.17 -11.80 7.72
CA GLU A 72 -5.58 -12.16 7.92
C GLU A 72 -5.74 -13.53 8.60
N THR A 73 -4.85 -14.48 8.31
CA THR A 73 -4.86 -15.82 8.94
C THR A 73 -4.07 -15.90 10.24
N GLY A 74 -3.56 -14.78 10.77
CA GLY A 74 -2.76 -14.76 12.01
C GLY A 74 -1.45 -15.56 11.92
N GLY A 75 -0.90 -15.73 10.72
CA GLY A 75 0.33 -16.50 10.48
C GLY A 75 0.12 -17.99 10.20
N ASP A 76 -1.13 -18.48 10.15
CA ASP A 76 -1.39 -19.84 9.71
C ASP A 76 -1.12 -20.00 8.21
N LYS A 77 0.03 -20.61 7.92
CA LYS A 77 0.54 -20.88 6.57
C LYS A 77 -0.34 -21.87 5.81
N LEU A 78 -1.00 -22.80 6.50
CA LEU A 78 -1.85 -23.81 5.85
C LEU A 78 -3.15 -23.18 5.37
N SER A 79 -3.76 -22.37 6.25
CA SER A 79 -4.95 -21.59 5.91
C SER A 79 -4.67 -20.54 4.85
N ALA A 80 -3.50 -19.89 4.91
CA ALA A 80 -3.08 -18.93 3.88
C ALA A 80 -2.91 -19.58 2.50
N ALA A 81 -2.27 -20.75 2.43
CA ALA A 81 -2.12 -21.49 1.18
C ALA A 81 -3.48 -21.85 0.55
N ARG A 82 -4.44 -22.30 1.37
CA ARG A 82 -5.81 -22.61 0.92
C ARG A 82 -6.53 -21.37 0.41
N MET A 83 -6.44 -20.25 1.12
CA MET A 83 -7.10 -19.00 0.74
C MET A 83 -6.55 -18.42 -0.57
N LEU A 84 -5.25 -18.60 -0.80
CA LEU A 84 -4.57 -18.20 -2.04
C LEU A 84 -4.72 -19.21 -3.18
N GLY A 85 -5.32 -20.38 -2.94
CA GLY A 85 -5.44 -21.44 -3.95
C GLY A 85 -4.11 -22.08 -4.36
N ILE A 86 -3.06 -21.97 -3.55
CA ILE A 86 -1.73 -22.51 -3.85
C ILE A 86 -1.36 -23.66 -2.93
N GLY A 87 -0.48 -24.55 -3.40
CA GLY A 87 0.06 -25.64 -2.57
C GLY A 87 0.96 -25.12 -1.43
N LYS A 88 1.00 -25.86 -0.32
CA LYS A 88 1.87 -25.56 0.84
C LYS A 88 3.33 -25.37 0.42
N THR A 89 3.87 -26.28 -0.38
CA THR A 89 5.26 -26.22 -0.86
C THR A 89 5.55 -24.95 -1.66
N THR A 90 4.57 -24.50 -2.47
CA THR A 90 4.65 -23.26 -3.25
C THR A 90 4.70 -22.03 -2.34
N LEU A 91 3.84 -21.97 -1.32
CA LEU A 91 3.85 -20.88 -0.35
C LEU A 91 5.18 -20.80 0.41
N TYR A 92 5.71 -21.94 0.88
CA TYR A 92 6.99 -21.98 1.60
C TYR A 92 8.16 -21.55 0.70
N ARG A 93 8.18 -21.98 -0.57
CA ARG A 93 9.21 -21.56 -1.54
C ARG A 93 9.18 -20.05 -1.75
N LYS A 94 8.00 -19.47 -1.94
CA LYS A 94 7.82 -18.03 -2.16
C LYS A 94 8.19 -17.22 -0.92
N LEU A 95 7.78 -17.66 0.27
CA LEU A 95 8.20 -17.02 1.52
C LEU A 95 9.72 -17.01 1.70
N LYS A 96 10.39 -18.12 1.37
CA LYS A 96 11.86 -18.18 1.43
C LYS A 96 12.50 -17.19 0.45
N GLN A 97 11.97 -17.07 -0.76
CA GLN A 97 12.46 -16.11 -1.76
C GLN A 97 12.33 -14.66 -1.26
N TYR A 98 11.15 -14.27 -0.77
CA TYR A 98 10.91 -12.91 -0.30
C TYR A 98 11.65 -12.54 1.00
N HIS A 99 11.91 -13.52 1.88
CA HIS A 99 12.72 -13.30 3.07
C HIS A 99 14.20 -13.07 2.74
N MET A 100 14.71 -13.60 1.63
CA MET A 100 16.09 -13.37 1.19
C MET A 100 16.26 -12.05 0.44
N GLU A 101 15.23 -11.60 -0.30
CA GLU A 101 15.24 -10.31 -1.02
C GLU A 101 15.11 -9.07 -0.12
N HIS A 102 14.88 -9.23 1.18
CA HIS A 102 14.74 -8.11 2.14
C HIS A 102 15.88 -8.07 3.18
N ALA A 103 16.92 -8.88 3.00
CA ALA A 103 18.06 -8.97 3.90
C ALA A 103 19.33 -8.27 3.37
N GLU A 104 19.21 -7.44 2.35
CA GLU A 104 20.30 -6.62 1.78
C GLU A 104 20.03 -5.12 1.92
#